data_AF-A0A7J5UW11-F1
#
_entry.id   AF-A0A7J5UW11-F1
#
_cell.length_a   1.000
_cell.length_b   1.000
_cell.length_c   1.000
_cell.angle_alpha   90.00
_cell.angle_beta   90.00
_cell.angle_gamma   90.00
#
_symmetry.space_group_name_H-M   'P 1'
#
loop_
_entity.id
_entity.type
_entity.pdbx_description
1 polymer ?
#
loop_
_entity_poly.entity_id
_entity_poly.type
_entity_poly.pdbx_seq_one_letter_code
_entity_poly.pdbx_strand_id
1 'polypeptide(L)'
;MAFWDRNKNSNELRVIKTARDKDSINKAAKNGYRPLIKKIEPSDKIRSKYSVIQNKKTGEIEIIGDYRMGFTMDKESLFETVIDWTYYYPHTFNSPFAAYLIPKDIKIGERVFIEDLIEDYIGASWNQGDTYRLESCEAVWNGTDLEIQYDPRTNRSDFIG
;
A
#
# COMPACT_ATOMS: atom_id res chain seq x y z
N MET A 1 16.89 11.79 6.72
CA MET A 1 16.09 10.90 7.58
C MET A 1 15.48 9.83 6.70
N ALA A 2 15.40 8.58 7.17
CA ALA A 2 14.88 7.47 6.38
C ALA A 2 13.35 7.58 6.20
N PHE A 3 12.83 6.94 5.15
CA PHE A 3 11.45 7.04 4.64
C PHE A 3 10.35 6.57 5.62
N TRP A 4 10.71 6.06 6.79
CA TRP A 4 9.86 5.32 7.72
C TRP A 4 9.36 6.12 8.94
N ASP A 5 9.72 7.40 9.07
CA ASP A 5 9.49 8.16 10.31
C ASP A 5 8.11 8.83 10.44
N ARG A 6 7.40 9.09 9.33
CA ARG A 6 6.06 9.74 9.37
C ARG A 6 4.91 8.78 9.67
N ASN A 7 5.16 7.48 9.48
CA ASN A 7 4.20 6.39 9.65
C ASN A 7 4.40 5.68 11.01
N LYS A 8 4.86 6.42 12.02
CA LYS A 8 5.12 5.93 13.38
C LYS A 8 4.01 6.32 14.34
N ASN A 9 3.80 5.49 15.35
CA ASN A 9 2.91 5.76 16.47
C ASN A 9 3.54 6.74 17.48
N SER A 10 3.85 7.96 17.03
CA SER A 10 4.56 8.98 17.82
C SER A 10 3.80 9.46 19.06
N ASN A 11 2.48 9.22 19.09
CA ASN A 11 1.59 9.56 20.20
C ASN A 11 1.38 8.38 21.17
N GLU A 12 2.13 7.27 21.02
CA GLU A 12 2.04 6.05 21.83
C GLU A 12 0.61 5.48 21.99
N LEU A 13 -0.23 5.69 20.96
CA LEU A 13 -1.62 5.28 20.94
C LEU A 13 -1.75 3.75 21.03
N ARG A 14 -2.92 3.27 21.47
CA ARG A 14 -3.26 1.85 21.35
C ARG A 14 -3.19 1.43 19.87
N VAL A 15 -2.45 0.35 19.59
CA VAL A 15 -2.28 -0.19 18.24
C VAL A 15 -3.41 -1.16 17.91
N ILE A 16 -4.07 -0.94 16.78
CA ILE A 16 -5.00 -1.88 16.14
C ILE A 16 -4.23 -2.70 15.10
N LYS A 17 -4.33 -4.03 15.23
CA LYS A 17 -3.73 -5.01 14.33
C LYS A 17 -4.68 -5.33 13.18
N THR A 18 -4.13 -5.66 12.01
CA THR A 18 -4.88 -6.14 10.84
C THR A 18 -4.66 -7.64 10.65
N ALA A 19 -5.74 -8.38 10.36
CA ALA A 19 -5.68 -9.78 9.94
C ALA A 19 -6.07 -9.89 8.45
N ARG A 20 -5.20 -10.49 7.63
CA ARG A 20 -5.30 -10.54 6.16
C ARG A 20 -5.81 -11.89 5.62
N ASP A 21 -6.23 -12.81 6.49
CA ASP A 21 -6.71 -14.13 6.13
C ASP A 21 -7.78 -14.65 7.11
N LYS A 22 -8.57 -15.63 6.66
CA LYS A 22 -9.68 -16.25 7.39
C LYS A 22 -9.27 -16.86 8.75
N ASP A 23 -8.11 -17.51 8.83
CA ASP A 23 -7.71 -18.27 10.02
C ASP A 23 -7.15 -17.34 11.10
N SER A 24 -6.40 -16.30 10.73
CA SER A 24 -5.99 -15.20 11.61
C SER A 24 -7.19 -14.43 12.17
N ILE A 25 -8.18 -14.12 11.32
CA ILE A 25 -9.45 -13.47 11.74
C ILE A 25 -10.17 -14.32 12.78
N ASN A 26 -10.35 -15.62 12.50
CA ASN A 26 -11.03 -16.55 13.42
C ASN A 26 -10.26 -16.77 14.72
N LYS A 27 -8.92 -16.80 14.68
CA LYS A 27 -8.06 -16.89 15.87
C LYS A 27 -8.21 -15.65 16.75
N ALA A 28 -8.24 -14.45 16.16
CA ALA A 28 -8.46 -13.21 16.91
C ALA A 28 -9.86 -13.17 17.56
N ALA A 29 -10.90 -13.61 16.84
CA ALA A 29 -12.26 -13.71 17.39
C ALA A 29 -12.33 -14.64 18.61
N LYS A 30 -11.71 -15.83 18.52
CA LYS A 30 -11.62 -16.79 19.63
C LYS A 30 -10.85 -16.22 20.83
N ASN A 31 -9.82 -15.40 20.57
CA ASN A 31 -9.06 -14.68 21.59
C ASN A 31 -9.80 -13.44 22.16
N GLY A 32 -11.06 -13.22 21.75
CA GLY A 32 -11.92 -12.18 22.32
C GLY A 32 -11.81 -10.80 21.66
N TYR A 33 -11.13 -10.66 20.52
CA TYR A 33 -11.26 -9.46 19.68
C TYR A 33 -12.60 -9.49 18.93
N ARG A 34 -13.07 -8.32 18.49
CA ARG A 34 -14.15 -8.16 17.50
C ARG A 34 -13.52 -7.86 16.14
N PRO A 35 -13.47 -8.81 15.20
CA PRO A 35 -12.99 -8.52 13.85
C PRO A 35 -13.96 -7.59 13.13
N LEU A 36 -13.46 -6.43 12.71
CA LEU A 36 -14.17 -5.47 11.87
C LEU A 36 -13.77 -5.74 10.42
N ILE A 37 -14.58 -6.56 9.73
CA ILE A 37 -14.29 -7.03 8.38
C ILE A 37 -14.41 -5.88 7.38
N LYS A 38 -13.41 -5.76 6.50
CA LYS A 38 -13.38 -4.84 5.36
C LYS A 38 -13.16 -5.63 4.07
N LYS A 39 -13.85 -5.24 3.00
CA LYS A 39 -13.52 -5.65 1.63
C LYS A 39 -12.22 -4.95 1.23
N ILE A 40 -11.34 -5.63 0.50
CA ILE A 40 -10.20 -4.96 -0.14
C ILE A 40 -10.65 -4.41 -1.49
N GLU A 41 -10.43 -3.11 -1.70
CA GLU A 41 -10.77 -2.40 -2.93
C GLU A 41 -9.52 -1.67 -3.45
N PRO A 42 -8.74 -2.30 -4.36
CA PRO A 42 -7.55 -1.70 -4.94
C PRO A 42 -7.89 -0.37 -5.61
N SER A 43 -7.07 0.65 -5.40
CA SER A 43 -7.25 1.94 -6.07
C SER A 43 -6.38 2.06 -7.31
N ASP A 44 -6.96 2.47 -8.46
CA ASP A 44 -6.23 2.85 -9.67
C ASP A 44 -5.25 4.03 -9.47
N LYS A 45 -5.35 4.72 -8.32
CA LYS A 45 -4.43 5.76 -7.87
C LYS A 45 -3.19 5.23 -7.15
N ILE A 46 -3.12 3.94 -6.85
CA ILE A 46 -1.94 3.26 -6.32
C ILE A 46 -1.36 2.45 -7.47
N ARG A 47 -0.15 2.80 -7.89
CA ARG A 47 0.43 2.28 -9.12
C ARG A 47 1.93 2.45 -9.17
N SER A 48 2.59 1.48 -9.78
CA SER A 48 3.99 1.56 -10.19
C SER A 48 4.07 1.52 -11.72
N LYS A 49 4.93 2.33 -12.30
CA LYS A 49 5.27 2.31 -13.72
C LYS A 49 6.19 1.15 -14.05
N TYR A 50 6.04 0.61 -15.25
CA TYR A 50 6.97 -0.34 -15.84
C TYR A 50 6.94 -0.28 -17.37
N SER A 51 8.01 -0.76 -17.98
CA SER A 51 8.07 -1.16 -19.38
C SER A 51 8.78 -2.52 -19.46
N VAL A 52 8.48 -3.31 -20.49
CA VAL A 52 9.12 -4.61 -20.72
C VAL A 52 9.84 -4.58 -22.05
N ILE A 53 11.12 -4.91 -22.00
CA ILE A 53 11.97 -5.10 -23.17
C ILE A 53 12.33 -6.58 -23.32
N GLN A 54 12.58 -7.00 -24.55
CA GLN A 54 12.95 -8.38 -24.89
C GLN A 54 14.19 -8.39 -25.78
N ASN A 55 15.13 -9.30 -25.49
CA ASN A 55 16.31 -9.52 -26.31
C ASN A 55 15.92 -10.25 -27.60
N LYS A 56 16.16 -9.61 -28.75
CA LYS A 56 15.80 -10.10 -30.09
C LYS A 56 16.47 -11.42 -30.50
N LYS A 57 17.53 -11.84 -29.79
CA LYS A 57 18.30 -13.06 -30.09
C LYS A 57 18.01 -14.20 -29.11
N THR A 58 17.91 -13.91 -27.81
CA THR A 58 17.71 -14.95 -26.78
C THR A 58 16.25 -15.11 -26.36
N GLY A 59 15.40 -14.10 -26.59
CA GLY A 59 14.01 -14.07 -26.12
C GLY A 59 13.87 -13.75 -24.62
N GLU A 60 14.98 -13.53 -23.90
CA GLU A 60 14.97 -13.13 -22.49
C GLU A 60 14.40 -11.71 -22.33
N ILE A 61 13.72 -11.44 -21.21
CA ILE A 61 13.08 -10.16 -20.92
C ILE A 61 13.74 -9.42 -19.76
N GLU A 62 13.67 -8.10 -19.79
CA GLU A 62 13.97 -7.24 -18.65
C GLU A 62 12.78 -6.31 -18.37
N ILE A 63 12.54 -6.02 -17.09
CA ILE A 63 11.50 -5.09 -16.64
C ILE A 63 12.19 -3.83 -16.14
N ILE A 64 11.89 -2.69 -16.75
CA ILE A 64 12.44 -1.38 -16.37
C ILE A 64 11.39 -0.55 -15.62
N GLY A 65 11.81 0.11 -14.54
CA GLY A 65 10.93 0.90 -13.65
C GLY A 65 11.33 2.38 -13.50
N ASP A 66 12.40 2.82 -14.16
CA ASP A 66 12.90 4.20 -14.16
C ASP A 66 13.02 4.67 -15.62
N TYR A 67 12.42 5.82 -15.96
CA TYR A 67 12.46 6.37 -17.32
C TYR A 67 13.88 6.68 -17.81
N ARG A 68 14.84 6.80 -16.89
CA ARG A 68 16.26 7.05 -17.17
C ARG A 68 17.05 5.78 -17.44
N MET A 69 16.46 4.59 -17.27
CA MET A 69 17.02 3.34 -17.80
C MET A 69 16.86 3.30 -19.32
N GLY A 70 17.54 4.23 -19.98
CA GLY A 70 17.57 4.39 -21.41
C GLY A 70 18.39 3.28 -22.03
N PHE A 71 17.73 2.17 -22.35
CA PHE A 71 18.10 1.43 -23.53
C PHE A 71 17.88 2.38 -24.71
N THR A 72 18.95 2.96 -25.26
CA THR A 72 18.89 3.69 -26.52
C THR A 72 18.44 2.72 -27.59
N MET A 73 17.14 2.72 -27.89
CA MET A 73 16.52 1.93 -28.94
C MET A 73 16.80 2.54 -30.30
N ASP A 74 18.09 2.58 -30.67
CA ASP A 74 18.44 2.65 -32.08
C ASP A 74 18.10 1.32 -32.79
N LYS A 75 18.31 1.28 -34.10
CA LYS A 75 18.02 0.09 -34.90
C LYS A 75 18.98 -1.08 -34.62
N GLU A 76 20.12 -0.84 -33.98
CA GLU A 76 21.15 -1.85 -33.69
C GLU A 76 21.01 -2.45 -32.28
N SER A 77 20.21 -1.84 -31.41
CA SER A 77 19.90 -2.35 -30.07
C SER A 77 19.48 -3.83 -30.12
N LEU A 78 20.12 -4.64 -29.27
CA LEU A 78 19.81 -6.05 -29.07
C LEU A 78 18.42 -6.29 -28.48
N PHE A 79 17.78 -5.24 -27.95
CA PHE A 79 16.47 -5.29 -27.32
C PHE A 79 15.40 -4.56 -28.14
N GLU A 80 14.15 -4.98 -27.99
CA GLU A 80 12.95 -4.25 -28.41
C GLU A 80 11.96 -4.11 -27.24
N THR A 81 11.18 -3.03 -27.23
CA THR A 81 10.08 -2.86 -26.29
C THR A 81 8.90 -3.70 -26.74
N VAL A 82 8.48 -4.62 -25.88
CA VAL A 82 7.31 -5.50 -26.11
C VAL A 82 6.08 -5.02 -25.34
N ILE A 83 6.28 -4.30 -24.23
CA ILE A 83 5.23 -3.54 -23.52
C ILE A 83 5.80 -2.14 -23.24
N ASP A 84 5.23 -1.13 -23.88
CA ASP A 84 5.59 0.27 -23.64
C ASP A 84 5.14 0.75 -22.24
N TRP A 85 5.67 1.88 -21.80
CA TRP A 85 5.48 2.42 -20.46
C TRP A 85 4.01 2.49 -20.04
N THR A 86 3.67 1.69 -19.04
CA THR A 86 2.34 1.59 -18.48
C THR A 86 2.40 1.37 -16.97
N TYR A 87 1.25 1.22 -16.33
CA TYR A 87 1.11 1.16 -14.88
C TYR A 87 0.45 -0.15 -14.45
N TYR A 88 0.81 -0.64 -13.26
CA TYR A 88 0.13 -1.75 -12.60
C TYR A 88 -0.04 -1.45 -11.09
N TYR A 89 -1.03 -2.11 -10.48
CA TYR A 89 -1.22 -2.09 -9.04
C TYR A 89 -0.17 -3.00 -8.36
N PRO A 90 0.74 -2.46 -7.52
CA PRO A 90 1.94 -3.19 -7.09
C PRO A 90 1.75 -4.08 -5.85
N HIS A 91 0.54 -4.21 -5.31
CA HIS A 91 0.28 -5.00 -4.10
C HIS A 91 -0.56 -6.25 -4.41
N THR A 92 -0.25 -7.35 -3.73
CA THR A 92 -1.03 -8.60 -3.75
C THR A 92 -1.46 -8.92 -2.33
N PHE A 93 -2.73 -9.28 -2.14
CA PHE A 93 -3.28 -9.64 -0.84
C PHE A 93 -3.74 -11.10 -0.80
N ASN A 94 -3.53 -11.77 0.34
CA ASN A 94 -3.86 -13.18 0.53
C ASN A 94 -5.36 -13.52 0.47
N SER A 95 -6.23 -12.50 0.55
CA SER A 95 -7.68 -12.65 0.53
C SER A 95 -8.32 -11.34 0.01
N PRO A 96 -9.51 -11.37 -0.62
CA PRO A 96 -10.23 -10.19 -1.06
C PRO A 96 -10.90 -9.40 0.09
N PHE A 97 -10.59 -9.77 1.33
CA PHE A 97 -11.06 -9.16 2.57
C PHE A 97 -9.94 -9.20 3.62
N ALA A 98 -10.03 -8.30 4.58
CA ALA A 98 -9.19 -8.27 5.78
C ALA A 98 -10.04 -7.82 6.97
N ALA A 99 -9.47 -7.77 8.17
CA ALA A 99 -10.19 -7.25 9.34
C ALA A 99 -9.28 -6.49 10.30
N TYR A 100 -9.80 -5.41 10.86
CA TYR A 100 -9.22 -4.78 12.04
C TYR A 100 -9.58 -5.58 13.29
N LEU A 101 -8.60 -5.81 14.16
CA LEU A 101 -8.78 -6.56 15.40
C LEU A 101 -9.13 -5.60 16.53
N ILE A 102 -10.43 -5.29 16.66
CA ILE A 102 -10.93 -4.32 17.64
C ILE A 102 -10.96 -4.98 19.04
N PRO A 103 -10.27 -4.42 20.06
CA PRO A 103 -10.32 -4.94 21.41
C PRO A 103 -11.66 -4.59 22.09
N LYS A 104 -12.13 -5.44 23.00
CA LYS A 104 -13.46 -5.32 23.63
C LYS A 104 -13.63 -4.08 24.52
N ASP A 105 -12.54 -3.52 25.02
CA ASP A 105 -12.51 -2.40 25.96
C ASP A 105 -12.21 -1.04 25.27
N ILE A 106 -12.21 -1.00 23.93
CA ILE A 106 -12.11 0.26 23.19
C ILE A 106 -13.32 1.17 23.48
N LYS A 107 -13.08 2.46 23.64
CA LYS A 107 -14.11 3.46 23.95
C LYS A 107 -14.50 4.26 22.71
N ILE A 108 -15.76 4.69 22.63
CA ILE A 108 -16.19 5.62 21.59
C ILE A 108 -15.40 6.93 21.75
N GLY A 109 -14.86 7.46 20.65
CA GLY A 109 -13.95 8.59 20.64
C GLY A 109 -12.48 8.24 20.94
N GLU A 110 -12.15 6.97 21.18
CA GLU A 110 -10.76 6.55 21.39
C GLU A 110 -9.96 6.66 20.09
N ARG A 111 -8.90 7.47 20.14
CA ARG A 111 -7.92 7.61 19.06
C ARG A 111 -6.90 6.48 19.16
N VAL A 112 -6.72 5.77 18.05
CA VAL A 112 -5.90 4.57 17.94
C VAL A 112 -4.97 4.68 16.74
N PHE A 113 -3.91 3.88 16.74
CA PHE A 113 -2.98 3.77 15.61
C PHE A 113 -3.20 2.43 14.88
N ILE A 114 -3.41 2.49 13.57
CA ILE A 114 -3.56 1.32 12.71
C ILE A 114 -2.23 1.08 12.00
N GLU A 115 -1.66 -0.12 12.11
CA GLU A 115 -0.31 -0.40 11.57
C GLU A 115 -0.26 -0.99 10.15
N ASP A 116 -1.38 -1.48 9.59
CA ASP A 116 -1.41 -2.14 8.27
C ASP A 116 -2.72 -1.91 7.48
N LEU A 117 -2.71 -0.87 6.63
CA LEU A 117 -3.86 -0.20 5.97
C LEU A 117 -5.16 -0.45 6.70
N ILE A 118 -6.28 -0.88 6.12
CA ILE A 118 -6.56 -1.76 4.97
C ILE A 118 -6.79 -1.00 3.66
N GLU A 119 -7.35 0.20 3.71
CA GLU A 119 -7.76 1.04 2.58
C GLU A 119 -6.57 1.61 1.78
N ASP A 120 -6.80 1.95 0.51
CA ASP A 120 -5.75 2.43 -0.42
C ASP A 120 -5.65 3.97 -0.47
N TYR A 121 -5.19 4.55 0.64
CA TYR A 121 -4.78 5.96 0.69
C TYR A 121 -3.35 6.13 0.13
N ILE A 122 -3.02 7.30 -0.42
CA ILE A 122 -1.69 7.57 -1.00
C ILE A 122 -0.74 8.04 0.12
N GLY A 123 0.21 7.19 0.52
CA GLY A 123 1.25 7.53 1.49
C GLY A 123 2.48 8.18 0.86
N ALA A 124 2.72 7.92 -0.42
CA ALA A 124 3.81 8.56 -1.15
C ALA A 124 3.51 8.73 -2.64
N SER A 125 4.11 9.74 -3.26
CA SER A 125 4.18 9.85 -4.71
C SER A 125 5.59 10.23 -5.17
N TRP A 126 5.94 9.83 -6.39
CA TRP A 126 7.14 10.26 -7.09
C TRP A 126 6.72 11.11 -8.29
N ASN A 127 7.41 12.22 -8.56
CA ASN A 127 7.15 13.13 -9.69
C ASN A 127 7.13 12.45 -11.06
N GLN A 128 7.70 11.24 -11.18
CA GLN A 128 7.65 10.41 -12.39
C GLN A 128 6.35 9.57 -12.52
N GLY A 129 5.36 9.74 -11.65
CA GLY A 129 4.01 9.19 -11.80
C GLY A 129 3.67 7.98 -10.90
N ASP A 130 4.64 7.46 -10.16
CA ASP A 130 4.45 6.39 -9.18
C ASP A 130 3.77 6.89 -7.91
N THR A 131 2.97 6.03 -7.30
CA THR A 131 2.11 6.36 -6.16
C THR A 131 1.93 5.13 -5.30
N TYR A 132 2.35 5.23 -4.04
CA TYR A 132 2.46 4.11 -3.12
C TYR A 132 1.44 4.25 -1.98
N ARG A 133 0.94 3.11 -1.55
CA ARG A 133 -0.07 2.98 -0.49
C ARG A 133 0.45 3.48 0.85
N LEU A 134 -0.40 4.16 1.61
CA LEU A 134 -0.14 4.49 3.00
C LEU A 134 -0.20 3.21 3.83
N GLU A 135 0.85 2.90 4.58
CA GLU A 135 0.95 1.65 5.34
C GLU A 135 0.20 1.72 6.67
N SER A 136 0.22 2.86 7.34
CA SER A 136 -0.33 3.06 8.68
C SER A 136 -0.91 4.46 8.85
N CYS A 137 -1.86 4.62 9.77
CA CYS A 137 -2.48 5.90 10.08
C CYS A 137 -3.12 5.92 11.47
N GLU A 138 -3.48 7.11 11.95
CA GLU A 138 -4.40 7.21 13.09
C GLU A 138 -5.85 7.00 12.65
N ALA A 139 -6.68 6.52 13.56
CA ALA A 139 -8.13 6.42 13.41
C ALA A 139 -8.85 6.75 14.72
N VAL A 140 -10.14 7.08 14.64
CA VAL A 140 -11.01 7.26 15.82
C VAL A 140 -12.11 6.21 15.80
N TRP A 141 -12.31 5.50 16.90
CA TRP A 141 -13.41 4.53 17.01
C TRP A 141 -14.74 5.23 17.30
N ASN A 142 -15.71 5.12 16.40
CA ASN A 142 -17.02 5.78 16.56
C ASN A 142 -18.09 4.87 17.21
N GLY A 143 -17.74 3.64 17.58
CA GLY A 143 -18.65 2.63 18.14
C GLY A 143 -19.06 1.55 17.14
N THR A 144 -18.91 1.79 15.84
CA THR A 144 -19.24 0.84 14.76
C THR A 144 -18.09 0.60 13.79
N ASP A 145 -17.30 1.64 13.48
CA ASP A 145 -16.19 1.63 12.53
C ASP A 145 -15.00 2.49 13.03
N LEU A 146 -13.85 2.36 12.36
CA LEU A 146 -12.67 3.19 12.53
C LEU A 146 -12.67 4.35 11.52
N GLU A 147 -12.83 5.57 12.02
CA GLU A 147 -12.79 6.79 11.21
C GLU A 147 -11.34 7.17 10.91
N ILE A 148 -10.85 6.74 9.75
CA ILE A 148 -9.48 6.96 9.26
C ILE A 148 -9.14 8.46 9.21
N GLN A 149 -8.10 8.88 9.92
CA GLN A 149 -7.67 10.28 10.06
C GLN A 149 -6.65 10.66 8.98
N TYR A 150 -6.96 10.40 7.71
CA TYR A 150 -6.06 10.68 6.59
C TYR A 150 -6.16 12.14 6.12
N ASP A 151 -5.03 12.85 6.13
CA ASP A 151 -4.84 14.14 5.47
C ASP A 151 -3.63 14.04 4.51
N PRO A 152 -3.82 14.21 3.19
CA PRO A 152 -2.71 14.13 2.23
C PRO A 152 -1.64 15.21 2.46
N ARG A 153 -1.89 16.27 3.24
CA ARG A 153 -0.89 17.31 3.56
C ARG A 153 0.12 16.87 4.61
N THR A 154 -0.21 15.86 5.41
CA THR A 154 0.63 15.36 6.52
C THR A 154 1.03 13.90 6.35
N ASN A 155 0.13 13.05 5.82
CA ASN A 155 0.38 11.63 5.63
C ASN A 155 1.05 11.27 4.30
N ARG A 156 1.06 12.17 3.31
CA ARG A 156 1.72 11.93 2.01
C ARG A 156 3.15 12.49 2.02
N SER A 157 4.06 11.75 1.39
CA SER A 157 5.40 12.23 1.04
C SER A 157 5.54 12.37 -0.48
N ASP A 158 5.98 13.52 -0.96
CA ASP A 158 6.21 13.77 -2.39
C ASP A 158 7.71 13.82 -2.68
N PHE A 159 8.13 12.97 -3.62
CA PHE A 159 9.52 12.80 -4.02
C PHE A 159 9.77 13.37 -5.40
N ILE A 160 10.97 13.95 -5.57
CA ILE A 160 11.48 14.46 -6.85
C ILE A 160 12.77 13.70 -7.13
N GLY A 161 12.88 13.10 -8.32
CA GLY A 161 14.06 12.34 -8.75
C GLY A 161 14.10 12.11 -10.25
#